data_AF-A0A521WZI0-F1
#
_entry.id   AF-A0A521WZI0-F1
#
_cell.length_a   1.000
_cell.length_b   1.000
_cell.length_c   1.000
_cell.angle_alpha   90.00
_cell.angle_beta   90.00
_cell.angle_gamma   90.00
#
_symmetry.space_group_name_H-M   'P 1'
#
loop_
_entity.id
_entity.type
_entity.pdbx_description
1 polymer ?
#
loop_
_entity_poly.entity_id
_entity_poly.type
_entity_poly.pdbx_seq_one_letter_code
_entity_poly.pdbx_strand_id
1 'polypeptide(L)'
;YEIGNPANYITPDCIADFTTIRLEQIGKDRVRVYGIQGRPATDSYKVSMSFSDGWTAIGTLTYAWPQALEKAKKADEILRTRLADLGLRFDEIRTEFLGLNSCHGPLATMPNEINEVVLRIGVRGHDHKAVERFGKELAPLILTGPPSVTGFAGGRPKPSEVIAYWPSLIPKEAVQPEVIVTAL
;
A
#
# COMPACT_ATOMS: atom_id res chain seq x y z
N TYR A 1 -0.66 -11.86 -8.46
CA TYR A 1 -0.03 -11.21 -9.62
C TYR A 1 -1.07 -11.14 -10.70
N GLU A 2 -1.46 -9.94 -11.09
CA GLU A 2 -2.54 -9.73 -12.04
C GLU A 2 -1.94 -9.47 -13.43
N ILE A 3 -2.43 -10.20 -14.43
CA ILE A 3 -2.09 -9.98 -15.83
C ILE A 3 -3.22 -9.15 -16.43
N GLY A 4 -2.92 -7.91 -16.84
CA GLY A 4 -3.93 -7.03 -17.43
C GLY A 4 -4.55 -7.60 -18.71
N ASN A 5 -3.76 -7.71 -19.78
CA ASN A 5 -4.17 -8.38 -21.00
C ASN A 5 -3.30 -9.62 -21.26
N PRO A 6 -3.82 -10.84 -21.05
CA PRO A 6 -3.04 -12.06 -21.23
C PRO A 6 -2.61 -12.32 -22.68
N ALA A 7 -3.32 -11.79 -23.68
CA ALA A 7 -2.95 -11.92 -25.09
C ALA A 7 -1.93 -10.87 -25.58
N ASN A 8 -1.62 -9.89 -24.73
CA ASN A 8 -0.74 -8.76 -25.05
C ASN A 8 0.23 -8.46 -23.92
N TYR A 9 0.88 -9.49 -23.38
CA TYR A 9 1.82 -9.30 -22.28
C TYR A 9 3.21 -8.91 -22.80
N ILE A 10 3.53 -7.62 -22.73
CA ILE A 10 4.80 -7.07 -23.21
C ILE A 10 5.95 -7.56 -22.30
N THR A 11 6.93 -8.21 -22.93
CA THR A 11 8.22 -8.61 -22.36
C THR A 11 9.36 -7.92 -23.13
N PRO A 12 10.62 -8.01 -22.67
CA PRO A 12 11.76 -7.43 -23.39
C PRO A 12 11.95 -8.00 -24.82
N ASP A 13 11.68 -9.29 -25.01
CA ASP A 13 12.03 -10.02 -26.25
C ASP A 13 10.83 -10.29 -27.17
N CYS A 14 9.61 -10.27 -26.63
CA CYS A 14 8.38 -10.51 -27.38
C CYS A 14 7.15 -9.95 -26.67
N ILE A 15 6.01 -9.97 -27.36
CA ILE A 15 4.70 -9.85 -26.70
C ILE A 15 4.16 -11.27 -26.52
N ALA A 16 4.12 -11.75 -25.28
CA ALA A 16 3.63 -13.08 -24.96
C ALA A 16 2.09 -13.12 -25.03
N ASP A 17 1.55 -14.20 -25.61
CA ASP A 17 0.13 -14.50 -25.59
C ASP A 17 -0.12 -15.72 -24.67
N PHE A 18 -0.43 -15.42 -23.42
CA PHE A 18 -0.73 -16.42 -22.40
C PHE A 18 -2.07 -17.14 -22.64
N THR A 19 -2.93 -16.65 -23.54
CA THR A 19 -4.20 -17.34 -23.86
C THR A 19 -3.97 -18.60 -24.68
N THR A 20 -2.79 -18.75 -25.27
CA THR A 20 -2.41 -19.90 -26.10
C THR A 20 -1.79 -21.06 -25.31
N ILE A 21 -1.50 -20.86 -24.02
CA ILE A 21 -0.90 -21.90 -23.17
C ILE A 21 -1.78 -23.15 -23.16
N ARG A 22 -1.17 -24.30 -23.40
CA ARG A 22 -1.76 -25.62 -23.19
C ARG A 22 -1.10 -26.31 -22.01
N LEU A 23 -1.92 -26.93 -21.17
CA LEU A 23 -1.50 -27.73 -20.04
C LEU A 23 -1.88 -29.18 -20.30
N GLU A 24 -0.95 -30.11 -20.09
CA GLU A 24 -1.17 -31.55 -20.21
C GLU A 24 -0.61 -32.22 -18.95
N GLN A 25 -1.45 -32.95 -18.21
CA GLN A 25 -0.98 -33.73 -17.09
C GLN A 25 -0.30 -35.00 -17.61
N ILE A 26 1.00 -35.13 -17.36
CA ILE A 26 1.84 -36.25 -17.83
C ILE A 26 2.30 -37.16 -16.68
N GLY A 27 1.74 -36.98 -15.48
CA GLY A 27 2.01 -37.80 -14.29
C GLY A 27 1.31 -37.25 -13.03
N LYS A 28 1.42 -37.98 -11.92
CA LYS A 28 0.77 -37.64 -10.63
C LYS A 28 1.06 -36.21 -10.18
N ASP A 29 2.31 -35.78 -10.31
CA ASP A 29 2.80 -34.47 -9.89
C ASP A 29 3.61 -33.80 -11.02
N ARG A 30 3.22 -34.04 -12.28
CA ARG A 30 3.92 -33.51 -13.47
C ARG A 30 2.93 -32.97 -14.49
N VAL A 31 3.08 -31.68 -14.81
CA VAL A 31 2.31 -30.99 -15.84
C VAL A 31 3.27 -30.48 -16.91
N ARG A 32 2.98 -30.80 -18.17
CA ARG A 32 3.63 -30.21 -19.34
C ARG A 32 2.92 -28.91 -19.68
N VAL A 33 3.69 -27.85 -19.83
CA VAL A 33 3.23 -26.54 -20.30
C VAL A 33 3.79 -26.33 -21.71
N TYR A 34 2.93 -26.15 -22.72
CA TYR A 34 3.36 -26.09 -24.12
C TYR A 34 2.41 -25.24 -24.97
N GLY A 35 2.75 -25.02 -26.25
CA GLY A 35 1.88 -24.32 -27.21
C GLY A 35 1.82 -22.81 -27.06
N ILE A 36 2.68 -22.22 -26.22
CA ILE A 36 2.74 -20.77 -26.01
C ILE A 36 3.19 -20.06 -27.29
N GLN A 37 2.44 -19.05 -27.68
CA GLN A 37 2.70 -18.19 -28.83
C GLN A 37 2.95 -16.75 -28.38
N GLY A 38 3.40 -15.91 -29.31
CA GLY A 38 3.63 -14.50 -29.10
C GLY A 38 3.84 -13.74 -30.39
N ARG A 39 3.98 -12.42 -30.28
CA ARG A 39 4.31 -11.49 -31.38
C ARG A 39 5.73 -10.94 -31.19
N PRO A 40 6.36 -10.39 -32.25
CA PRO A 40 7.69 -9.78 -32.14
C PRO A 40 7.78 -8.73 -31.03
N ALA A 41 9.01 -8.46 -30.56
CA ALA A 41 9.27 -7.41 -29.60
C ALA A 41 8.77 -6.04 -30.10
N THR A 42 8.33 -5.20 -29.18
CA THR A 42 8.04 -3.78 -29.49
C THR A 42 9.33 -3.00 -29.75
N ASP A 43 9.19 -1.80 -30.29
CA ASP A 43 10.22 -0.75 -30.38
C ASP A 43 10.51 -0.08 -29.02
N SER A 44 9.93 -0.58 -27.93
CA SER A 44 10.10 -0.06 -26.58
C SER A 44 10.76 -1.07 -25.63
N TYR A 45 11.48 -0.55 -24.63
CA TYR A 45 11.88 -1.30 -23.45
C TYR A 45 10.83 -1.15 -22.35
N LYS A 46 10.54 -2.25 -21.67
CA LYS A 46 9.78 -2.22 -20.42
C LYS A 46 10.70 -1.82 -19.28
N VAL A 47 10.37 -0.74 -18.60
CA VAL A 47 11.15 -0.23 -17.48
C VAL A 47 10.35 -0.25 -16.18
N SER A 48 11.06 -0.57 -15.11
CA SER A 48 10.61 -0.50 -13.74
C SER A 48 11.17 0.78 -13.12
N MET A 49 10.41 1.87 -13.18
CA MET A 49 10.86 3.14 -12.62
C MET A 49 10.39 3.28 -11.17
N SER A 50 11.27 3.75 -10.31
CA SER A 50 10.98 4.06 -8.91
C SER A 50 11.43 5.48 -8.61
N PHE A 51 10.59 6.26 -7.95
CA PHE A 51 10.91 7.65 -7.59
C PHE A 51 10.34 8.03 -6.22
N SER A 52 10.94 9.02 -5.59
CA SER A 52 10.45 9.58 -4.32
C SER A 52 9.14 10.32 -4.55
N ASP A 53 8.10 9.95 -3.80
CA ASP A 53 6.72 10.43 -3.96
C ASP A 53 6.12 10.84 -2.62
N GLY A 54 6.91 11.64 -1.90
CA GLY A 54 6.55 12.21 -0.60
C GLY A 54 6.80 11.27 0.58
N TRP A 55 6.03 11.49 1.64
CA TRP A 55 6.19 10.81 2.92
C TRP A 55 4.87 10.28 3.45
N THR A 56 4.97 9.22 4.25
CA THR A 56 3.85 8.66 5.00
C THR A 56 4.22 8.49 6.46
N ALA A 57 3.24 8.59 7.35
CA ALA A 57 3.37 8.20 8.74
C ALA A 57 2.09 7.49 9.19
N ILE A 58 2.23 6.36 9.85
CA ILE A 58 1.10 5.53 10.30
C ILE A 58 1.29 5.21 11.78
N GLY A 59 0.25 5.42 12.57
CA GLY A 59 0.23 5.07 13.98
C GLY A 59 -1.03 4.31 14.37
N THR A 60 -0.97 3.65 15.52
CA THR A 60 -2.07 2.85 16.05
C THR A 60 -2.39 3.21 17.50
N LEU A 61 -3.68 3.18 17.83
CA LEU A 61 -4.20 3.29 19.19
C LEU A 61 -5.26 2.19 19.38
N THR A 62 -5.17 1.43 20.47
CA THR A 62 -6.17 0.40 20.80
C THR A 62 -7.15 0.97 21.80
N TYR A 63 -8.44 0.81 21.55
CA TYR A 63 -9.50 1.18 22.48
C TYR A 63 -10.19 -0.08 22.99
N ALA A 64 -10.21 -0.26 24.31
CA ALA A 64 -10.93 -1.35 24.96
C ALA A 64 -12.40 -0.98 25.24
N TRP A 65 -13.19 -1.98 25.54
CA TRP A 65 -14.56 -1.87 26.04
C TRP A 65 -14.66 -0.94 27.29
N PRO A 66 -15.81 -0.30 27.55
CA PRO A 66 -17.00 -0.23 26.70
C PRO A 66 -16.80 0.71 25.52
N GLN A 67 -17.66 0.55 24.50
CA GLN A 67 -17.77 1.48 23.35
C GLN A 67 -16.44 1.65 22.59
N ALA A 68 -15.72 0.55 22.39
CA ALA A 68 -14.39 0.55 21.77
C ALA A 68 -14.38 1.28 20.42
N LEU A 69 -15.39 1.01 19.57
CA LEU A 69 -15.50 1.61 18.24
C LEU A 69 -15.85 3.09 18.29
N GLU A 70 -16.78 3.49 19.14
CA GLU A 70 -17.19 4.88 19.30
C GLU A 70 -16.01 5.74 19.78
N LYS A 71 -15.22 5.20 20.71
CA LYS A 71 -13.99 5.84 21.19
C LYS A 71 -12.94 5.93 20.09
N ALA A 72 -12.73 4.87 19.31
CA ALA A 72 -11.81 4.91 18.17
C ALA A 72 -12.23 5.96 17.12
N LYS A 73 -13.53 6.03 16.79
CA LYS A 73 -14.09 7.06 15.88
C LYS A 73 -13.92 8.47 16.47
N LYS A 74 -14.18 8.64 17.76
CA LYS A 74 -14.02 9.96 18.40
C LYS A 74 -12.56 10.41 18.45
N ALA A 75 -11.63 9.49 18.64
CA ALA A 75 -10.20 9.77 18.57
C ALA A 75 -9.76 10.21 17.17
N ASP A 76 -10.25 9.54 16.11
CA ASP A 76 -10.03 9.95 14.71
C ASP A 76 -10.58 11.36 14.45
N GLU A 77 -11.81 11.65 14.92
CA GLU A 77 -12.42 12.97 14.80
C GLU A 77 -11.58 14.06 15.49
N ILE A 78 -11.20 13.86 16.76
CA ILE A 78 -10.36 14.80 17.51
C ILE A 78 -9.03 15.05 16.81
N LEU A 79 -8.40 13.99 16.30
CA LEU A 79 -7.14 14.12 15.57
C LEU A 79 -7.31 14.98 14.32
N ARG A 80 -8.32 14.68 13.50
CA ARG A 80 -8.60 15.41 12.26
C ARG A 80 -8.90 16.89 12.53
N THR A 81 -9.65 17.21 13.58
CA THR A 81 -9.87 18.59 14.02
C THR A 81 -8.54 19.27 14.38
N ARG A 82 -7.69 18.65 15.20
CA ARG A 82 -6.37 19.21 15.56
C ARG A 82 -5.48 19.45 14.34
N LEU A 83 -5.44 18.51 13.39
CA LEU A 83 -4.67 18.66 12.16
C LEU A 83 -5.19 19.85 11.32
N ALA A 84 -6.52 20.02 11.24
CA ALA A 84 -7.16 21.12 10.53
C ALA A 84 -6.92 22.48 11.21
N ASP A 85 -7.04 22.55 12.55
CA ASP A 85 -6.78 23.76 13.33
C ASP A 85 -5.33 24.25 13.20
N LEU A 86 -4.39 23.32 13.00
CA LEU A 86 -2.99 23.60 12.70
C LEU A 86 -2.73 23.96 11.23
N GLY A 87 -3.76 23.92 10.37
CA GLY A 87 -3.65 24.20 8.93
C GLY A 87 -2.85 23.15 8.15
N LEU A 88 -2.67 21.94 8.70
CA LEU A 88 -1.91 20.88 8.06
C LEU A 88 -2.70 20.29 6.88
N ARG A 89 -2.00 20.07 5.76
CA ARG A 89 -2.59 19.50 4.54
C ARG A 89 -1.87 18.21 4.18
N PHE A 90 -2.66 17.24 3.75
CA PHE A 90 -2.20 15.91 3.34
C PHE A 90 -2.92 15.52 2.05
N ASP A 91 -2.25 14.74 1.21
CA ASP A 91 -2.85 14.19 -0.01
C ASP A 91 -3.87 13.10 0.36
N GLU A 92 -3.60 12.36 1.44
CA GLU A 92 -4.50 11.34 1.97
C GLU A 92 -4.42 11.29 3.51
N ILE A 93 -5.57 11.14 4.16
CA ILE A 93 -5.67 10.73 5.57
C ILE A 93 -6.59 9.52 5.64
N ARG A 94 -6.03 8.35 5.97
CA ARG A 94 -6.74 7.08 5.97
C ARG A 94 -6.87 6.51 7.36
N THR A 95 -8.08 6.06 7.68
CA THR A 95 -8.43 5.49 8.98
C THR A 95 -9.01 4.09 8.78
N GLU A 96 -8.55 3.15 9.58
CA GLU A 96 -8.97 1.75 9.55
C GLU A 96 -9.17 1.23 10.99
N PHE A 97 -10.13 0.34 11.16
CA PHE A 97 -10.44 -0.29 12.44
C PHE A 97 -10.04 -1.78 12.37
N LEU A 98 -8.80 -2.08 12.78
CA LEU A 98 -8.26 -3.45 12.73
C LEU A 98 -8.94 -4.32 13.78
N GLY A 99 -9.22 -5.57 13.41
CA GLY A 99 -10.01 -6.50 14.22
C GLY A 99 -11.52 -6.35 14.04
N LEU A 100 -11.98 -5.34 13.29
CA LEU A 100 -13.39 -5.08 13.05
C LEU A 100 -13.76 -5.16 11.56
N ASN A 101 -13.32 -4.18 10.77
CA ASN A 101 -13.75 -4.06 9.37
C ASN A 101 -12.64 -3.61 8.40
N SER A 102 -11.37 -3.63 8.81
CA SER A 102 -10.26 -3.13 7.99
C SER A 102 -10.08 -3.82 6.63
N CYS A 103 -10.46 -5.09 6.49
CA CYS A 103 -10.31 -5.84 5.23
C CYS A 103 -11.56 -5.76 4.35
N HIS A 104 -12.74 -5.94 4.92
CA HIS A 104 -14.01 -6.03 4.17
C HIS A 104 -14.77 -4.69 4.12
N GLY A 105 -14.34 -3.68 4.88
CA GLY A 105 -14.95 -2.36 4.91
C GLY A 105 -16.46 -2.44 5.21
N PRO A 106 -17.32 -1.79 4.39
CA PRO A 106 -18.78 -1.83 4.55
C PRO A 106 -19.41 -3.22 4.45
N LEU A 107 -18.70 -4.20 3.89
CA LEU A 107 -19.19 -5.57 3.74
C LEU A 107 -18.94 -6.43 5.00
N ALA A 108 -18.24 -5.90 6.00
CA ALA A 108 -18.02 -6.61 7.25
C ALA A 108 -19.32 -6.71 8.07
N THR A 109 -19.62 -7.91 8.57
CA THR A 109 -20.69 -8.08 9.56
C THR A 109 -20.26 -7.42 10.88
N MET A 110 -21.08 -6.49 11.37
CA MET A 110 -20.78 -5.78 12.61
C MET A 110 -21.25 -6.60 13.82
N PRO A 111 -20.36 -6.91 14.78
CA PRO A 111 -20.77 -7.54 16.03
C PRO A 111 -21.58 -6.55 16.88
N ASN A 112 -22.48 -7.08 17.72
CA ASN A 112 -23.28 -6.26 18.64
C ASN A 112 -22.43 -5.60 19.74
N GLU A 113 -21.34 -6.25 20.14
CA GLU A 113 -20.43 -5.77 21.17
C GLU A 113 -18.99 -5.95 20.72
N ILE A 114 -18.17 -4.93 20.95
CA ILE A 114 -16.77 -4.87 20.53
C ILE A 114 -15.91 -4.74 21.79
N ASN A 115 -15.21 -5.83 22.13
CA ASN A 115 -14.33 -5.88 23.31
C ASN A 115 -13.14 -4.93 23.18
N GLU A 116 -12.59 -4.81 21.98
CA GLU A 116 -11.52 -3.88 21.66
C GLU A 116 -11.45 -3.66 20.15
N VAL A 117 -10.86 -2.55 19.73
CA VAL A 117 -10.54 -2.29 18.33
C VAL A 117 -9.27 -1.46 18.22
N VAL A 118 -8.47 -1.71 17.20
CA VAL A 118 -7.29 -0.90 16.91
C VAL A 118 -7.64 0.15 15.87
N LEU A 119 -7.61 1.42 16.28
CA LEU A 119 -7.57 2.56 15.37
C LEU A 119 -6.19 2.59 14.70
N ARG A 120 -6.13 2.30 13.40
CA ARG A 120 -4.95 2.57 12.56
C ARG A 120 -5.25 3.81 11.73
N ILE A 121 -4.46 4.86 11.92
CA ILE A 121 -4.57 6.09 11.13
C ILE A 121 -3.22 6.43 10.52
N GLY A 122 -3.24 6.79 9.24
CA GLY A 122 -2.07 7.23 8.50
C GLY A 122 -2.34 8.46 7.65
N VAL A 123 -1.27 9.22 7.41
CA VAL A 123 -1.27 10.36 6.49
C VAL A 123 -0.23 10.14 5.40
N ARG A 124 -0.51 10.65 4.19
CA ARG A 124 0.44 10.76 3.09
C ARG A 124 0.49 12.19 2.60
N GLY A 125 1.69 12.70 2.31
CA GLY A 125 1.85 14.04 1.75
C GLY A 125 3.27 14.36 1.33
N HIS A 126 3.41 15.43 0.57
CA HIS A 126 4.68 15.95 0.06
C HIS A 126 5.35 16.99 0.99
N ASP A 127 4.80 17.24 2.18
CA ASP A 127 5.44 18.08 3.20
C ASP A 127 5.87 17.24 4.40
N HIS A 128 7.18 17.02 4.54
CA HIS A 128 7.77 16.21 5.59
C HIS A 128 7.43 16.76 6.96
N LYS A 129 7.41 18.10 7.11
CA LYS A 129 7.13 18.74 8.39
C LYS A 129 5.66 18.54 8.78
N ALA A 130 4.75 18.56 7.82
CA ALA A 130 3.34 18.23 8.07
C ALA A 130 3.18 16.77 8.50
N VAL A 131 3.81 15.82 7.78
CA VAL A 131 3.77 14.38 8.12
C VAL A 131 4.45 14.11 9.48
N GLU A 132 5.53 14.81 9.80
CA GLU A 132 6.17 14.70 11.12
C GLU A 132 5.26 15.28 12.22
N ARG A 133 4.58 16.39 11.93
CA ARG A 133 3.66 17.03 12.87
C ARG A 133 2.47 16.14 13.19
N PHE A 134 1.94 15.39 12.22
CA PHE A 134 0.90 14.39 12.47
C PHE A 134 1.28 13.42 13.61
N GLY A 135 2.49 12.87 13.60
CA GLY A 135 2.93 11.97 14.67
C GLY A 135 2.99 12.64 16.05
N LYS A 136 3.24 13.95 16.10
CA LYS A 136 3.22 14.76 17.33
C LYS A 136 1.80 15.03 17.82
N GLU A 137 0.80 15.03 16.94
CA GLU A 137 -0.62 15.22 17.30
C GLU A 137 -1.34 13.91 17.68
N LEU A 138 -0.88 12.77 17.16
CA LEU A 138 -1.44 11.46 17.50
C LEU A 138 -1.12 11.04 18.94
N ALA A 139 0.15 11.16 19.36
CA ALA A 139 0.60 10.68 20.68
C ALA A 139 -0.16 11.32 21.88
N PRO A 140 -0.48 12.62 21.88
CA PRO A 140 -1.27 13.24 22.94
C PRO A 140 -2.65 12.62 23.18
N LEU A 141 -3.25 11.91 22.22
CA LEU A 141 -4.55 11.25 22.42
C LEU A 141 -4.52 10.17 23.50
N ILE A 142 -3.34 9.69 23.89
CA ILE A 142 -3.17 8.75 25.01
C ILE A 142 -3.69 9.36 26.33
N LEU A 143 -3.48 10.67 26.52
CA LEU A 143 -3.84 11.39 27.75
C LEU A 143 -4.96 12.40 27.56
N THR A 144 -5.23 12.82 26.33
CA THR A 144 -6.18 13.89 25.99
C THR A 144 -7.29 13.43 25.03
N GLY A 145 -7.35 12.13 24.73
CA GLY A 145 -8.37 11.50 23.91
C GLY A 145 -9.40 10.70 24.73
N PRO A 146 -10.20 9.86 24.08
CA PRO A 146 -11.16 8.97 24.74
C PRO A 146 -10.49 7.99 25.71
N PRO A 147 -11.20 7.52 26.76
CA PRO A 147 -10.62 6.69 27.81
C PRO A 147 -10.35 5.23 27.36
N SER A 148 -9.58 4.50 28.18
CA SER A 148 -9.20 3.09 27.96
C SER A 148 -8.37 2.85 26.70
N VAL A 149 -7.52 3.82 26.36
CA VAL A 149 -6.55 3.70 25.27
C VAL A 149 -5.31 2.93 25.71
N THR A 150 -4.84 2.01 24.88
CA THR A 150 -3.64 1.21 25.06
C THR A 150 -3.00 0.92 23.69
N GLY A 151 -2.04 0.00 23.61
CA GLY A 151 -1.48 -0.46 22.34
C GLY A 151 -0.61 0.57 21.61
N PHE A 152 -0.14 1.61 22.30
CA PHE A 152 0.73 2.67 21.78
C PHE A 152 2.23 2.32 21.83
N ALA A 153 2.56 1.03 21.75
CA ALA A 153 3.95 0.56 21.74
C ALA A 153 4.67 1.02 20.45
N GLY A 154 5.93 1.47 20.56
CA GLY A 154 6.74 1.92 19.41
C GLY A 154 6.92 3.44 19.30
N GLY A 155 6.28 4.22 20.18
CA GLY A 155 6.44 5.68 20.23
C GLY A 155 5.68 6.42 19.12
N ARG A 156 6.04 7.69 18.91
CA ARG A 156 5.38 8.51 17.88
C ARG A 156 5.72 7.99 16.47
N PRO A 157 4.75 7.91 15.54
CA PRO A 157 5.04 7.53 14.17
C PRO A 157 5.93 8.60 13.53
N LYS A 158 6.94 8.15 12.78
CA LYS A 158 7.89 9.01 12.08
C LYS A 158 7.56 8.99 10.58
N PRO A 159 7.80 10.08 9.85
CA PRO A 159 7.76 10.06 8.40
C PRO A 159 8.69 8.98 7.84
N SER A 160 8.19 8.20 6.90
CA SER A 160 8.96 7.32 6.04
C SER A 160 8.77 7.76 4.59
N GLU A 161 9.83 7.72 3.80
CA GLU A 161 9.76 8.00 2.37
C GLU A 161 8.84 7.01 1.65
N VAL A 162 8.01 7.54 0.76
CA VAL A 162 7.21 6.74 -0.17
C VAL A 162 7.98 6.67 -1.47
N ILE A 163 8.34 5.47 -1.90
CA ILE A 163 8.90 5.22 -3.23
C ILE A 163 7.77 4.72 -4.12
N ALA A 164 7.30 5.55 -5.04
CA ALA A 164 6.30 5.17 -6.01
C ALA A 164 6.91 4.34 -7.14
N TYR A 165 6.18 3.32 -7.56
CA TYR A 165 6.54 2.47 -8.68
C TYR A 165 5.74 2.86 -9.91
N TRP A 166 6.44 3.13 -11.01
CA TRP A 166 5.86 3.51 -12.29
C TRP A 166 6.37 2.56 -13.38
N PRO A 167 5.62 1.47 -13.68
CA PRO A 167 5.94 0.63 -14.82
C PRO A 167 5.63 1.40 -16.10
N SER A 168 6.60 1.51 -17.00
CA SER A 168 6.39 2.20 -18.28
C SER A 168 7.13 1.54 -19.44
N LEU A 169 6.88 2.09 -20.62
CA LEU A 169 7.59 1.75 -21.84
C LEU A 169 8.40 2.98 -22.25
N ILE A 170 9.68 2.80 -22.56
CA ILE A 170 10.51 3.85 -23.15
C ILE A 170 10.97 3.42 -24.55
N PRO A 171 11.13 4.35 -25.51
CA PRO A 171 11.66 4.01 -26.83
C PRO A 171 13.04 3.37 -26.72
N LYS A 172 13.30 2.31 -27.50
CA LYS A 172 14.62 1.66 -27.52
C LYS A 172 15.71 2.62 -28.00
N GLU A 173 15.39 3.58 -28.87
CA GLU A 173 16.34 4.59 -29.34
C GLU A 173 16.82 5.55 -28.24
N ALA A 174 16.10 5.65 -27.12
CA ALA A 174 16.49 6.49 -25.99
C ALA A 174 17.58 5.83 -25.11
N VAL A 175 17.95 4.57 -25.39
CA VAL A 175 18.89 3.79 -24.59
C VAL A 175 19.94 3.16 -25.51
N GLN A 176 21.22 3.36 -25.20
CA GLN A 176 22.31 2.65 -25.85
C GLN A 176 22.79 1.50 -24.95
N PRO A 177 22.40 0.25 -25.23
CA PRO A 177 22.81 -0.88 -24.39
C PRO A 177 24.30 -1.18 -24.58
N GLU A 178 25.00 -1.39 -23.46
CA GLU A 178 26.40 -1.83 -23.43
C GLU A 178 26.48 -3.19 -22.73
N VAL A 179 27.15 -4.16 -23.35
CA VAL A 179 27.38 -5.50 -22.78
C VAL A 179 28.85 -5.64 -22.46
N ILE A 180 29.18 -5.69 -21.16
CA ILE A 180 30.54 -5.86 -20.66
C ILE A 180 30.66 -7.29 -20.13
N VAL A 181 31.58 -8.07 -20.70
CA VAL A 181 31.93 -9.40 -20.20
C VAL A 181 33.22 -9.27 -19.38
N THR A 182 33.13 -9.39 -18.07
CA THR A 182 34.30 -9.41 -17.17
C THR A 182 34.75 -10.84 -16.94
N ALA A 183 36.04 -11.13 -17.13
CA ALA A 183 36.63 -12.38 -16.68
C ALA A 183 36.57 -12.43 -15.14
N LEU A 184 36.12 -13.58 -14.60
CA LEU A 184 36.14 -13.89 -13.16
C LEU A 184 37.56 -14.14 -12.67
#